data_AF-A0A1H7UV53-F1
#
_entry.id   AF-A0A1H7UV53-F1
#
_cell.length_a   1.000
_cell.length_b   1.000
_cell.length_c   1.000
_cell.angle_alpha   90.00
_cell.angle_beta   90.00
_cell.angle_gamma   90.00
#
_symmetry.space_group_name_H-M   'P 1'
#
loop_
_entity.id
_entity.type
_entity.pdbx_description
1 polymer ?
#
loop_
_entity_poly.entity_id
_entity_poly.type
_entity_poly.pdbx_seq_one_letter_code
_entity_poly.pdbx_strand_id
1 'polypeptide(L)'
;MAYIHQEKDLDYLRYIITRSVAAQYFRQLRISRTQGYPMLISSLPGYLALQQLVAKQNGETVQKHLQKEEKLYLKGRAAESNQEPSLLQVDEESTYVSDKKGPIVFYQLAKKIGKQRLNMIISDFYRLGKEKKVTDVSDFYELLKTHIPVSRREELGKLLTNTDIGQYHFVK
;
A
#
# COMPACT_ATOMS: atom_id res chain seq x y z
N MET A 1 16.88 24.33 0.02
CA MET A 1 16.46 23.93 1.38
C MET A 1 14.99 24.28 1.51
N ALA A 2 14.08 23.29 1.54
CA ALA A 2 12.65 23.55 1.66
C ALA A 2 12.32 23.83 3.14
N TYR A 3 11.87 25.05 3.43
CA TYR A 3 11.49 25.45 4.78
C TYR A 3 10.14 24.82 5.16
N ILE A 4 10.12 24.06 6.25
CA ILE A 4 8.91 23.45 6.82
C ILE A 4 8.23 24.55 7.65
N HIS A 5 7.06 25.03 7.20
CA HIS A 5 6.39 26.17 7.83
C HIS A 5 5.04 25.85 8.45
N GLN A 6 4.43 24.68 8.17
CA GLN A 6 3.11 24.32 8.71
C GLN A 6 3.03 22.88 9.26
N GLU A 7 2.14 22.64 10.22
CA GLU A 7 1.88 21.32 10.82
C GLU A 7 1.52 20.26 9.77
N LYS A 8 0.84 20.66 8.68
CA LYS A 8 0.54 19.80 7.53
C LYS A 8 1.80 19.34 6.77
N ASP A 9 2.81 20.20 6.68
CA ASP A 9 4.11 19.83 6.09
C ASP A 9 4.82 18.82 6.97
N LEU A 10 4.68 18.95 8.29
CA LEU A 10 5.24 18.03 9.27
C LEU A 10 4.56 16.65 9.19
N ASP A 11 3.23 16.58 9.07
CA ASP A 11 2.50 15.32 8.91
C ASP A 11 2.88 14.60 7.61
N TYR A 12 2.94 15.35 6.51
CA TYR A 12 3.37 14.80 5.23
C TYR A 12 4.83 14.32 5.30
N LEU A 13 5.71 15.08 5.93
CA LEU A 13 7.10 14.68 6.13
C LEU A 13 7.20 13.40 6.99
N ARG A 14 6.45 13.33 8.10
CA ARG A 14 6.39 12.12 8.95
C ARG A 14 5.92 10.90 8.16
N TYR A 15 4.91 11.06 7.31
CA TYR A 15 4.45 10.00 6.42
C TYR A 15 5.57 9.54 5.48
N ILE A 16 6.24 10.45 4.78
CA ILE A 16 7.32 10.13 3.83
C ILE A 16 8.51 9.45 4.54
N ILE A 17 8.91 9.94 5.72
CA ILE A 17 9.98 9.33 6.50
C ILE A 17 9.60 7.92 6.93
N THR A 18 8.41 7.75 7.52
CA THR A 18 7.94 6.44 7.99
C THR A 18 7.85 5.45 6.85
N ARG A 19 7.33 5.89 5.70
CA ARG A 19 7.28 5.09 4.48
C ARG A 19 8.67 4.68 4.00
N SER A 20 9.61 5.60 3.99
CA SER A 20 10.98 5.35 3.53
C SER A 20 11.72 4.38 4.44
N VAL A 21 11.58 4.52 5.76
CA VAL A 21 12.12 3.58 6.76
C VAL A 21 11.49 2.21 6.57
N ALA A 22 10.17 2.11 6.51
CA ALA A 22 9.48 0.84 6.28
C ALA A 22 9.95 0.19 4.96
N ALA A 23 10.03 0.95 3.86
CA ALA A 23 10.50 0.43 2.59
C ALA A 23 11.94 -0.09 2.68
N GLN A 24 12.81 0.58 3.45
CA GLN A 24 14.17 0.10 3.67
C GLN A 24 14.22 -1.27 4.36
N TYR A 25 13.33 -1.54 5.33
CA TYR A 25 13.23 -2.87 5.95
C TYR A 25 12.82 -3.95 4.93
N PHE A 26 11.86 -3.66 4.04
CA PHE A 26 11.44 -4.61 3.00
C PHE A 26 12.52 -4.83 1.95
N ARG A 27 13.27 -3.78 1.57
CA ARG A 27 14.39 -3.91 0.61
C ARG A 27 15.56 -4.73 1.14
N GLN A 28 15.68 -4.92 2.45
CA GLN A 28 16.67 -5.85 3.04
C GLN A 28 16.29 -7.32 2.85
N LEU A 29 15.05 -7.62 2.48
CA LEU A 29 14.60 -8.97 2.18
C LEU A 29 15.00 -9.36 0.76
N ARG A 30 15.21 -10.65 0.53
CA ARG A 30 15.49 -11.21 -0.79
C ARG A 30 14.18 -11.41 -1.55
N ILE A 31 13.56 -10.31 -2.00
CA ILE A 31 12.31 -10.35 -2.77
C ILE A 31 12.65 -10.43 -4.26
N SER A 32 12.02 -11.36 -4.98
CA SER A 32 12.12 -11.48 -6.43
C SER A 32 11.66 -10.18 -7.09
N ARG A 33 12.49 -9.64 -7.99
CA ARG A 33 12.21 -8.40 -8.73
C ARG A 33 11.38 -8.67 -9.99
N THR A 34 10.24 -9.32 -9.80
CA THR A 34 9.25 -9.63 -10.85
C THR A 34 8.01 -8.74 -10.71
N GLN A 35 7.02 -8.91 -11.57
CA GLN A 35 5.71 -8.26 -11.42
C GLN A 35 5.16 -8.48 -9.99
N GLY A 36 4.60 -7.42 -9.42
CA GLY A 36 4.16 -7.39 -8.01
C GLY A 36 5.24 -7.00 -7.00
N TYR A 37 6.53 -6.94 -7.40
CA TYR A 37 7.61 -6.46 -6.53
C TYR A 37 7.36 -5.06 -5.96
N PRO A 38 6.95 -4.05 -6.75
CA PRO A 38 6.67 -2.70 -6.24
C PRO A 38 5.53 -2.66 -5.22
N MET A 39 4.55 -3.57 -5.31
CA MET A 39 3.50 -3.68 -4.29
C MET A 39 4.09 -3.97 -2.91
N LEU A 40 5.05 -4.90 -2.85
CA LEU A 40 5.69 -5.31 -1.60
C LEU A 40 6.60 -4.22 -1.04
N ILE A 41 7.41 -3.58 -1.88
CA ILE A 41 8.43 -2.62 -1.43
C ILE A 41 7.95 -1.16 -1.35
N SER A 42 6.78 -0.85 -1.89
CA SER A 42 6.21 0.51 -1.87
C SER A 42 4.81 0.56 -1.28
N SER A 43 3.88 -0.30 -1.72
CA SER A 43 2.49 -0.24 -1.25
C SER A 43 2.35 -0.65 0.23
N LEU A 44 2.98 -1.77 0.64
CA LEU A 44 2.96 -2.19 2.05
C LEU A 44 3.62 -1.15 2.97
N PRO A 45 4.82 -0.61 2.68
CA PRO A 45 5.40 0.50 3.44
C PRO A 45 4.53 1.75 3.49
N GLY A 46 3.90 2.14 2.37
CA GLY A 46 3.00 3.28 2.33
C GLY A 46 1.75 3.07 3.19
N TYR A 47 1.21 1.85 3.23
CA TYR A 47 0.14 1.48 4.14
C TYR A 47 0.57 1.57 5.61
N LEU A 48 1.75 1.05 5.97
CA LEU A 48 2.27 1.13 7.34
C LEU A 48 2.46 2.59 7.78
N ALA A 49 2.95 3.45 6.89
CA ALA A 49 3.06 4.89 7.15
C ALA A 49 1.69 5.56 7.33
N LEU A 50 0.70 5.18 6.51
CA LEU A 50 -0.68 5.65 6.65
C LEU A 50 -1.31 5.22 7.99
N GLN A 51 -1.04 4.01 8.47
CA GLN A 51 -1.48 3.56 9.80
C GLN A 51 -0.89 4.39 10.94
N GLN A 52 0.37 4.83 10.81
CA GLN A 52 0.97 5.74 11.78
C GLN A 52 0.27 7.11 11.76
N LEU A 53 -0.03 7.65 10.57
CA LEU A 53 -0.77 8.90 10.43
C LEU A 53 -2.15 8.81 11.10
N VAL A 54 -2.88 7.73 10.83
CA VAL A 54 -4.20 7.44 11.43
C VAL A 54 -4.15 7.32 12.95
N ALA A 55 -3.04 6.83 13.51
CA ALA A 55 -2.87 6.69 14.95
C ALA A 55 -2.57 8.01 15.67
N LYS A 56 -2.08 9.03 14.96
CA LYS A 56 -1.63 10.29 15.55
C LYS A 56 -2.55 11.47 15.26
N GLN A 57 -3.19 11.47 14.09
CA GLN A 57 -3.98 12.59 13.60
C GLN A 57 -5.49 12.30 13.64
N ASN A 58 -6.29 13.36 13.58
CA ASN A 58 -7.75 13.25 13.50
C ASN A 58 -8.22 12.74 12.12
N GLY A 59 -9.50 12.38 12.04
CA GLY A 59 -10.11 11.85 10.81
C GLY A 59 -10.04 12.81 9.61
N GLU A 60 -10.14 14.11 9.85
CA GLU A 60 -10.10 15.14 8.79
C GLU A 60 -8.71 15.21 8.13
N THR A 61 -7.64 15.19 8.92
CA THR A 61 -6.26 15.19 8.41
C THR A 61 -5.98 13.92 7.61
N VAL A 62 -6.42 12.76 8.10
CA VAL A 62 -6.31 11.49 7.38
C VAL A 62 -7.07 11.55 6.05
N GLN A 63 -8.30 12.08 6.06
CA GLN A 63 -9.12 12.21 4.86
C GLN A 63 -8.46 13.12 3.83
N LYS A 64 -7.92 14.28 4.23
CA LYS A 64 -7.18 15.18 3.33
C LYS A 64 -5.95 14.51 2.74
N HIS A 65 -5.24 13.69 3.53
CA HIS A 65 -4.10 12.91 3.03
C HIS A 65 -4.55 11.90 1.97
N LEU A 66 -5.61 11.13 2.24
CA LEU A 66 -6.17 10.15 1.30
C LEU A 66 -6.65 10.81 0.00
N GLN A 67 -7.35 11.94 0.10
CA GLN A 67 -7.75 12.75 -1.07
C GLN A 67 -6.56 13.23 -1.89
N LYS A 68 -5.48 13.65 -1.24
CA LYS A 68 -4.24 14.05 -1.92
C LYS A 68 -3.61 12.88 -2.67
N GLU A 69 -3.47 11.73 -2.02
CA GLU A 69 -2.89 10.53 -2.65
C GLU A 69 -3.80 10.02 -3.79
N GLU A 70 -5.12 10.08 -3.64
CA GLU A 70 -6.10 9.75 -4.70
C GLU A 70 -5.96 10.67 -5.91
N LYS A 71 -5.83 11.99 -5.70
CA LYS A 71 -5.58 12.95 -6.80
C LYS A 71 -4.26 12.66 -7.52
N LEU A 72 -3.21 12.29 -6.79
CA LEU A 72 -1.92 11.92 -7.38
C LEU A 72 -2.01 10.61 -8.18
N TYR A 73 -2.77 9.63 -7.68
CA TYR A 73 -3.09 8.41 -8.43
C TYR A 73 -3.82 8.74 -9.75
N LEU A 74 -4.92 9.51 -9.68
CA LEU A 74 -5.72 9.86 -10.86
C LEU A 74 -4.90 10.65 -11.88
N LYS A 75 -4.03 11.56 -11.43
CA LYS A 75 -3.10 12.27 -12.31
C LYS A 75 -2.14 11.33 -13.03
N GLY A 76 -1.59 10.34 -12.32
CA GLY A 76 -0.73 9.32 -12.93
C GLY A 76 -1.48 8.43 -13.91
N ARG A 77 -2.67 7.96 -13.54
CA ARG A 77 -3.53 7.15 -14.41
C ARG A 77 -3.95 7.90 -15.68
N ALA A 78 -4.21 9.20 -15.60
CA ALA A 78 -4.53 10.04 -16.75
C ALA A 78 -3.34 10.27 -17.69
N ALA A 79 -2.11 10.17 -17.19
CA ALA A 79 -0.89 10.30 -17.98
C ALA A 79 -0.41 8.96 -18.57
N GLU A 80 -0.91 7.83 -18.09
CA GLU A 80 -0.52 6.50 -18.54
C GLU A 80 -1.31 6.05 -19.77
N SER A 81 -0.61 5.76 -20.86
CA SER A 81 -1.21 5.27 -22.11
C SER A 81 -1.50 3.77 -22.08
N ASN A 82 -0.75 3.00 -21.29
CA ASN A 82 -0.90 1.56 -21.19
C ASN A 82 -2.09 1.16 -20.31
N GLN A 83 -2.52 -0.09 -20.44
CA GLN A 83 -3.48 -0.69 -19.52
C GLN A 83 -2.93 -0.67 -18.09
N GLU A 84 -3.75 -0.27 -17.12
CA GLU A 84 -3.33 -0.27 -15.72
C GLU A 84 -3.08 -1.70 -15.23
N PRO A 85 -1.92 -2.02 -14.64
CA PRO A 85 -1.73 -3.32 -14.02
C PRO A 85 -2.47 -3.42 -12.69
N SER A 86 -2.86 -4.64 -12.33
CA SER A 86 -3.30 -4.93 -10.96
C SER A 86 -2.14 -4.75 -9.97
N LEU A 87 -2.43 -4.61 -8.66
CA LEU A 87 -1.37 -4.53 -7.65
C LEU A 87 -0.52 -5.81 -7.59
N LEU A 88 -1.11 -6.98 -7.87
CA LEU A 88 -0.37 -8.23 -7.93
C LEU A 88 0.58 -8.31 -9.14
N GLN A 89 0.35 -7.50 -10.16
CA GLN A 89 1.12 -7.52 -11.41
C GLN A 89 1.88 -6.22 -11.68
N VAL A 90 1.83 -5.26 -10.74
CA VAL A 90 2.42 -3.93 -10.92
C VAL A 90 3.91 -4.02 -11.20
N ASP A 91 4.38 -3.25 -12.16
CA ASP A 91 5.79 -3.08 -12.50
C ASP A 91 6.34 -1.76 -11.94
N GLU A 92 7.65 -1.57 -12.11
CA GLU A 92 8.35 -0.41 -11.55
C GLU A 92 8.03 0.91 -12.28
N GLU A 93 7.47 0.84 -13.49
CA GLU A 93 7.07 2.01 -14.28
C GLU A 93 5.73 2.56 -13.78
N SER A 94 4.85 1.67 -13.32
CA SER A 94 3.50 1.98 -12.83
C SER A 94 3.48 2.53 -11.39
N THR A 95 4.34 3.51 -11.09
CA THR A 95 4.48 4.08 -9.73
C THR A 95 3.20 4.71 -9.17
N TYR A 96 2.30 5.22 -10.02
CA TYR A 96 1.00 5.73 -9.58
C TYR A 96 0.11 4.59 -9.01
N VAL A 97 0.32 3.34 -9.46
CA VAL A 97 -0.34 2.15 -8.90
C VAL A 97 0.34 1.74 -7.59
N SER A 98 1.66 1.50 -7.60
CA SER A 98 2.37 0.99 -6.41
C SER A 98 2.41 2.02 -5.28
N ASP A 99 2.61 3.29 -5.60
CA ASP A 99 2.95 4.29 -4.61
C ASP A 99 1.77 5.08 -4.09
N LYS A 100 0.76 5.29 -4.95
CA LYS A 100 -0.42 6.11 -4.64
C LYS A 100 -1.64 5.24 -4.36
N LYS A 101 -2.05 4.45 -5.35
CA LYS A 101 -3.20 3.54 -5.19
C LYS A 101 -2.95 2.44 -4.16
N GLY A 102 -1.79 1.80 -4.17
CA GLY A 102 -1.48 0.65 -3.32
C GLY A 102 -1.75 0.88 -1.82
N PRO A 103 -1.18 1.92 -1.19
CA PRO A 103 -1.47 2.24 0.21
C PRO A 103 -2.95 2.45 0.53
N ILE A 104 -3.70 3.07 -0.39
CA ILE A 104 -5.14 3.30 -0.25
C ILE A 104 -5.89 1.96 -0.28
N VAL A 105 -5.55 1.07 -1.22
CA VAL A 105 -6.15 -0.26 -1.33
C VAL A 105 -5.89 -1.08 -0.07
N PHE A 106 -4.66 -1.10 0.44
CA PHE A 106 -4.34 -1.81 1.70
C PHE A 106 -5.03 -1.18 2.92
N TYR A 107 -5.23 0.13 2.93
CA TYR A 107 -6.03 0.80 3.96
C TYR A 107 -7.49 0.33 3.93
N GLN A 108 -8.08 0.22 2.75
CA GLN A 108 -9.45 -0.31 2.59
C GLN A 108 -9.54 -1.80 2.95
N LEU A 109 -8.53 -2.59 2.57
CA LEU A 109 -8.42 -3.98 2.98
C LEU A 109 -8.39 -4.08 4.52
N ALA A 110 -7.58 -3.27 5.20
CA ALA A 110 -7.53 -3.20 6.66
C ALA A 110 -8.89 -2.85 7.28
N LYS A 111 -9.68 -1.96 6.67
CA LYS A 111 -11.05 -1.66 7.13
C LYS A 111 -11.98 -2.86 7.00
N LYS A 112 -11.79 -3.71 5.99
CA LYS A 112 -12.62 -4.90 5.75
C LYS A 112 -12.24 -6.13 6.57
N ILE A 113 -10.95 -6.33 6.86
CA ILE A 113 -10.44 -7.53 7.57
C ILE A 113 -9.90 -7.25 8.98
N GLY A 114 -9.81 -5.99 9.37
CA GLY A 114 -9.20 -5.53 10.60
C GLY A 114 -7.73 -5.17 10.43
N LYS A 115 -7.33 -3.99 10.91
CA LYS A 115 -5.94 -3.49 10.91
C LYS A 115 -4.97 -4.49 11.54
N GLN A 116 -5.33 -5.04 12.70
CA GLN A 116 -4.48 -5.98 13.45
C GLN A 116 -4.20 -7.23 12.61
N ARG A 117 -5.21 -7.74 11.91
CA ARG A 117 -5.08 -8.91 11.04
C ARG A 117 -4.16 -8.62 9.86
N LEU A 118 -4.36 -7.50 9.16
CA LEU A 118 -3.47 -7.15 8.04
C LEU A 118 -2.02 -6.91 8.52
N ASN A 119 -1.83 -6.24 9.65
CA ASN A 119 -0.51 -6.02 10.21
C ASN A 119 0.18 -7.33 10.61
N MET A 120 -0.57 -8.31 11.13
CA MET A 120 -0.07 -9.65 11.41
C MET A 120 0.37 -10.36 10.11
N ILE A 121 -0.45 -10.33 9.05
CA ILE A 121 -0.10 -10.90 7.73
C ILE A 121 1.19 -10.29 7.19
N ILE A 122 1.33 -8.96 7.28
CA ILE A 122 2.54 -8.25 6.85
C ILE A 122 3.75 -8.65 7.69
N SER A 123 3.57 -8.79 9.00
CA SER A 123 4.62 -9.25 9.92
C SER A 123 5.05 -10.69 9.61
N ASP A 124 4.11 -11.58 9.30
CA ASP A 124 4.39 -12.96 8.95
C ASP A 124 5.09 -13.06 7.59
N PHE A 125 4.70 -12.22 6.61
CA PHE A 125 5.45 -12.10 5.35
C PHE A 125 6.88 -11.62 5.57
N TYR A 126 7.10 -10.62 6.43
CA TYR A 126 8.44 -10.15 6.76
C TYR A 126 9.29 -11.24 7.42
N ARG A 127 8.70 -12.02 8.35
CA ARG A 127 9.37 -13.17 8.97
C ARG A 127 9.70 -14.25 7.94
N LEU A 128 8.74 -14.61 7.09
CA LEU A 128 8.94 -15.55 5.99
C LEU A 128 10.09 -15.10 5.07
N GLY A 129 10.16 -13.81 4.73
CA GLY A 129 11.24 -13.26 3.91
C GLY A 129 12.61 -13.23 4.59
N LYS A 130 12.68 -13.26 5.93
CA LYS A 130 13.93 -13.43 6.68
C LYS A 130 14.42 -14.88 6.69
N GLU A 131 13.49 -15.83 6.71
CA GLU A 131 13.78 -17.27 6.79
C GLU A 131 14.02 -17.90 5.40
N LYS A 132 13.28 -17.45 4.38
CA LYS A 132 13.33 -17.99 3.00
C LYS A 132 14.42 -17.31 2.19
N LYS A 133 15.06 -18.07 1.29
CA LYS A 133 16.13 -17.56 0.40
C LYS A 133 15.61 -16.54 -0.63
N VAL A 134 14.40 -16.71 -1.16
CA VAL A 134 13.75 -15.74 -2.07
C VAL A 134 12.24 -15.77 -1.83
N THR A 135 11.61 -14.60 -1.65
CA THR A 135 10.14 -14.46 -1.60
C THR A 135 9.60 -13.66 -2.78
N ASP A 136 8.30 -13.75 -3.06
CA ASP A 136 7.65 -12.94 -4.08
C ASP A 136 6.22 -12.51 -3.68
N VAL A 137 5.51 -11.89 -4.62
CA VAL A 137 4.13 -11.42 -4.43
C VAL A 137 3.14 -12.57 -4.16
N SER A 138 3.41 -13.76 -4.70
CA SER A 138 2.58 -14.95 -4.51
C SER A 138 2.65 -15.43 -3.07
N ASP A 139 3.85 -15.43 -2.46
CA ASP A 139 4.02 -15.77 -1.04
C ASP A 139 3.16 -14.88 -0.13
N PHE A 140 3.13 -13.56 -0.40
CA PHE A 140 2.27 -12.63 0.33
C PHE A 140 0.78 -12.91 0.09
N TYR A 141 0.40 -13.19 -1.16
CA TYR A 141 -0.99 -13.48 -1.50
C TYR A 141 -1.49 -14.79 -0.87
N GLU A 142 -0.64 -15.81 -0.77
CA GLU A 142 -0.96 -17.06 -0.06
C GLU A 142 -1.19 -16.84 1.44
N LEU A 143 -0.33 -16.05 2.09
CA LEU A 143 -0.55 -15.66 3.50
C LEU A 143 -1.89 -14.94 3.66
N LEU A 144 -2.20 -14.00 2.77
CA LEU A 144 -3.47 -13.28 2.80
C LEU A 144 -4.67 -14.23 2.69
N LYS A 145 -4.64 -15.21 1.77
CA LYS A 145 -5.69 -16.24 1.65
C LYS A 145 -5.79 -17.14 2.88
N THR A 146 -4.68 -17.41 3.56
CA THR A 146 -4.63 -18.26 4.76
C THR A 146 -5.32 -17.61 5.95
N HIS A 147 -5.18 -16.29 6.11
CA HIS A 147 -5.77 -15.53 7.22
C HIS A 147 -7.18 -14.98 6.96
N ILE A 148 -7.74 -15.23 5.76
CA ILE A 148 -9.06 -14.77 5.34
C ILE A 148 -9.99 -15.97 5.13
N PRO A 149 -11.23 -15.94 5.67
CA PRO A 149 -12.23 -16.98 5.42
C PRO A 149 -12.49 -17.20 3.93
N VAL A 150 -12.67 -18.46 3.52
CA VAL A 150 -12.88 -18.85 2.11
C VAL A 150 -13.97 -18.01 1.43
N SER A 151 -15.09 -17.77 2.13
CA SER A 151 -16.22 -16.97 1.66
C SER A 151 -15.91 -15.52 1.28
N ARG A 152 -14.79 -14.96 1.79
CA ARG A 152 -14.38 -13.57 1.53
C ARG A 152 -13.16 -13.45 0.61
N ARG A 153 -12.55 -14.57 0.20
CA ARG A 153 -11.31 -14.56 -0.60
C ARG A 153 -11.50 -13.91 -1.96
N GLU A 154 -12.63 -14.18 -2.63
CA GLU A 154 -12.91 -13.59 -3.94
C GLU A 154 -13.11 -12.06 -3.84
N GLU A 155 -13.96 -11.62 -2.91
CA GLU A 155 -14.23 -10.19 -2.65
C GLU A 155 -12.94 -9.43 -2.34
N LEU A 156 -12.08 -9.98 -1.49
CA LEU A 156 -10.86 -9.32 -1.05
C LEU A 156 -9.72 -9.45 -2.06
N GLY A 157 -9.71 -10.55 -2.83
CA GLY A 157 -8.84 -10.71 -4.00
C GLY A 157 -9.11 -9.64 -5.06
N LYS A 158 -10.39 -9.31 -5.29
CA LYS A 158 -10.79 -8.20 -6.18
C LYS A 158 -10.16 -6.87 -5.78
N LEU A 159 -9.86 -6.62 -4.50
CA LEU A 159 -9.17 -5.37 -4.12
C LEU A 159 -7.76 -5.28 -4.70
N LEU A 160 -7.06 -6.40 -4.78
CA LEU A 160 -5.67 -6.47 -5.26
C LEU A 160 -5.60 -6.68 -6.77
N THR A 161 -6.64 -7.25 -7.38
CA THR A 161 -6.74 -7.46 -8.82
C THR A 161 -7.47 -6.35 -9.58
N ASN A 162 -8.30 -5.56 -8.91
CA ASN A 162 -9.03 -4.47 -9.55
C ASN A 162 -8.12 -3.28 -9.89
N THR A 163 -8.33 -2.73 -11.07
CA THR A 163 -7.66 -1.53 -11.56
C THR A 163 -8.37 -0.26 -11.06
N ASP A 164 -9.70 -0.28 -10.93
CA ASP A 164 -10.42 0.90 -10.48
C ASP A 164 -10.58 0.99 -8.95
N ILE A 165 -10.26 2.15 -8.38
CA ILE A 165 -10.49 2.49 -6.98
C ILE A 165 -11.58 3.55 -6.78
N GLY A 166 -12.27 3.98 -7.84
CA GLY A 166 -13.35 4.97 -7.79
C GLY A 166 -14.41 4.63 -6.75
N GLN A 167 -14.73 3.36 -6.55
CA GLN A 167 -15.65 2.90 -5.50
C GLN A 167 -15.25 3.27 -4.05
N TYR A 168 -14.03 3.76 -3.80
CA TYR A 168 -13.56 4.19 -2.48
C TYR A 168 -13.64 5.69 -2.23
N HIS A 169 -14.21 6.47 -3.17
CA HIS A 169 -14.29 7.95 -3.19
C HIS A 169 -14.00 8.62 -1.85
N PHE A 170 -12.79 9.19 -1.71
CA PHE A 170 -12.48 10.09 -0.60
C PHE A 170 -12.70 11.55 -0.97
N VAL A 171 -12.76 11.85 -2.27
CA VAL A 171 -13.20 13.14 -2.82
C VAL A 171 -14.73 13.14 -2.92
N LYS A 172 -15.38 14.01 -2.13
CA LYS A 172 -16.72 14.52 -2.41
C LYS A 172 -16.57 15.89 -3.06
#